data_AF-A0A2N7LGZ2-F1
#
_entry.id   AF-A0A2N7LGZ2-F1
#
_cell.length_a   1.000
_cell.length_b   1.000
_cell.length_c   1.000
_cell.angle_alpha   90.00
_cell.angle_beta   90.00
_cell.angle_gamma   90.00
#
_symmetry.space_group_name_H-M   'P 1'
#
loop_
_entity.id
_entity.type
_entity.pdbx_description
1 polymer ?
#
loop_
_entity_poly.entity_id
_entity_poly.type
_entity_poly.pdbx_seq_one_letter_code
_entity_poly.pdbx_strand_id
1 'polypeptide(L)' 'MHPTLREKMLTVCQQKIEKKGEGVNVSFYAFFANKNDNPERLMEAATWWIQTHKLDHFEKATKILTLVSEDVSSPFA' A
#
# COMPACT_ATOMS: atom_id res chain seq x y z
N MET A 1 7.42 -6.55 4.26
CA MET A 1 7.40 -5.80 2.99
C MET A 1 8.72 -5.05 2.79
N HIS A 2 9.19 -4.89 1.55
CA HIS A 2 10.44 -4.20 1.24
C HIS A 2 10.35 -2.68 1.53
N PRO A 3 11.43 -2.04 2.03
CA PRO A 3 11.40 -0.63 2.44
C PRO A 3 10.93 0.35 1.35
N THR A 4 11.37 0.15 0.11
CA THR A 4 10.99 1.03 -1.01
C THR A 4 9.50 0.95 -1.38
N LEU A 5 8.87 -0.22 -1.23
CA LEU A 5 7.42 -0.37 -1.46
C LEU A 5 6.65 0.29 -0.32
N ARG A 6 7.13 0.12 0.93
CA ARG A 6 6.57 0.78 2.12
C ARG A 6 6.55 2.29 1.96
N GLU A 7 7.69 2.91 1.66
CA GLU A 7 7.81 4.36 1.46
C GLU A 7 6.87 4.87 0.36
N LYS A 8 6.77 4.10 -0.73
CA LYS A 8 5.87 4.42 -1.84
C LYS A 8 4.39 4.41 -1.41
N MET A 9 3.98 3.38 -0.68
CA MET A 9 2.60 3.28 -0.16
C MET A 9 2.28 4.44 0.79
N LEU A 10 3.20 4.76 1.71
CA LEU A 10 3.05 5.90 2.63
C LEU A 10 2.89 7.21 1.86
N THR A 11 3.79 7.48 0.91
CA THR A 11 3.78 8.71 0.11
C THR A 11 2.50 8.85 -0.70
N VAL A 12 2.06 7.77 -1.37
CA VAL A 12 0.85 7.80 -2.20
C VAL A 12 -0.40 7.97 -1.34
N CYS A 13 -0.52 7.25 -0.23
CA CYS A 13 -1.67 7.41 0.65
C CYS A 13 -1.76 8.83 1.21
N GLN A 14 -0.65 9.39 1.67
CA GLN A 14 -0.58 10.78 2.16
C GLN A 14 -1.03 11.77 1.08
N GLN A 15 -0.48 11.66 -0.13
CA GLN A 15 -0.88 12.51 -1.25
C GLN A 15 -2.36 12.38 -1.63
N LYS A 16 -2.94 11.18 -1.52
CA LYS A 16 -4.37 10.95 -1.80
C LYS A 16 -5.23 11.61 -0.74
N ILE A 17 -4.86 11.50 0.54
CA ILE A 17 -5.57 12.11 1.66
C ILE A 17 -5.52 13.64 1.55
N GLU A 18 -4.35 14.22 1.28
CA GLU A 18 -4.20 15.66 1.10
C GLU A 18 -5.07 16.19 -0.05
N LYS A 19 -5.19 15.43 -1.14
CA LYS A 19 -5.93 15.87 -2.34
C LYS A 19 -7.44 15.60 -2.29
N LYS A 20 -7.86 14.53 -1.61
CA LYS A 20 -9.26 14.02 -1.67
C LYS A 20 -9.93 13.91 -0.29
N GLY A 21 -9.22 14.23 0.79
CA GLY A 21 -9.67 14.07 2.16
C GLY A 21 -9.48 12.65 2.71
N GLU A 22 -9.68 12.52 4.02
CA GLU A 22 -9.48 11.27 4.78
C GLU A 22 -10.41 10.11 4.36
N GLY A 23 -11.53 10.43 3.70
CA GLY A 23 -12.50 9.47 3.19
C GLY A 23 -12.08 8.78 1.88
N VAL A 24 -10.91 9.11 1.33
CA VAL A 24 -10.46 8.54 0.06
C VAL A 24 -10.14 7.05 0.20
N ASN A 25 -10.70 6.26 -0.70
CA ASN A 25 -10.36 4.84 -0.84
C ASN A 25 -9.26 4.65 -1.88
N VAL A 26 -8.38 3.69 -1.63
CA VAL A 26 -7.27 3.28 -2.49
C VAL A 26 -7.29 1.76 -2.67
N SER A 27 -6.77 1.29 -3.79
CA SER A 27 -6.44 -0.11 -4.03
C SER A 27 -4.93 -0.26 -4.15
N PHE A 28 -4.38 -1.47 -4.04
CA PHE A 28 -2.94 -1.68 -4.21
C PHE A 28 -2.41 -1.22 -5.59
N TYR A 29 -3.26 -1.19 -6.62
CA TYR A 29 -2.91 -0.62 -7.93
C TYR A 29 -2.59 0.88 -7.87
N ALA A 30 -3.11 1.62 -6.89
CA ALA A 30 -2.85 3.05 -6.75
C ALA A 30 -1.36 3.38 -6.54
N PHE A 31 -0.55 2.40 -6.15
CA PHE A 31 0.88 2.53 -5.92
C PHE A 31 1.74 2.34 -7.18
N PHE A 32 1.13 2.13 -8.34
CA PHE A 32 1.82 1.84 -9.60
C PHE A 32 1.33 2.78 -10.71
N ALA A 33 2.26 3.38 -11.46
CA ALA A 33 1.94 4.25 -12.60
C ALA A 33 1.38 3.45 -13.78
N ASN A 34 1.93 2.25 -13.99
CA ASN A 34 1.47 1.27 -14.96
C ASN A 34 1.60 -0.13 -14.34
N LYS A 35 0.62 -1.00 -14.64
CA LYS A 35 0.48 -2.33 -14.03
C LYS A 35 1.63 -3.27 -14.35
N ASN A 36 2.39 -3.00 -15.42
CA ASN A 36 3.43 -3.90 -15.93
C ASN A 36 4.85 -3.35 -15.82
N ASP A 37 5.06 -2.15 -15.27
CA ASP A 37 6.40 -1.55 -15.20
C ASP A 37 7.32 -2.30 -14.22
N ASN A 38 6.74 -2.87 -13.16
CA ASN A 38 7.47 -3.71 -12.21
C ASN A 38 6.53 -4.80 -11.66
N PRO A 39 6.39 -5.92 -12.37
CA PRO A 39 5.46 -6.99 -11.99
C PRO A 39 5.81 -7.63 -10.65
N GLU A 40 7.10 -7.73 -10.29
CA GLU A 40 7.52 -8.26 -8.99
C GLU A 40 7.02 -7.40 -7.83
N ARG A 41 7.15 -6.06 -7.95
CA ARG A 41 6.63 -5.12 -6.94
C ARG A 41 5.11 -5.14 -6.87
N LEU A 42 4.43 -5.32 -8.00
CA LEU A 42 2.99 -5.46 -8.02
C LEU A 42 2.56 -6.71 -7.24
N MET A 43 3.22 -7.84 -7.48
CA MET A 43 2.94 -9.11 -6.77
C MET A 43 3.26 -9.02 -5.28
N GLU A 44 4.33 -8.32 -4.90
CA GLU A 44 4.65 -8.03 -3.50
C GLU A 44 3.53 -7.23 -2.82
N ALA A 45 3.08 -6.13 -3.45
CA ALA A 45 1.98 -5.31 -2.95
C ALA A 45 0.67 -6.11 -2.87
N ALA A 46 0.38 -6.93 -3.88
CA ALA A 46 -0.80 -7.78 -3.92
C ALA A 46 -0.76 -8.86 -2.81
N THR A 47 0.40 -9.43 -2.53
CA THR A 47 0.59 -10.43 -1.46
C THR A 47 0.33 -9.79 -0.10
N TRP A 48 0.96 -8.64 0.17
CA TRP A 48 0.74 -7.87 1.39
C TRP A 48 -0.74 -7.48 1.56
N TRP A 49 -1.38 -7.02 0.49
CA TRP A 49 -2.76 -6.56 0.51
C TRP A 49 -3.78 -7.69 0.70
N ILE A 50 -3.71 -8.72 -0.16
CA ILE A 50 -4.73 -9.76 -0.28
C ILE A 50 -4.45 -10.93 0.68
N GLN A 51 -3.20 -11.36 0.81
CA GLN A 51 -2.87 -12.55 1.61
C GLN A 51 -2.56 -12.18 3.06
N THR A 52 -1.68 -11.21 3.29
CA THR A 52 -1.25 -10.84 4.65
C THR A 52 -2.36 -10.13 5.42
N HIS A 53 -2.91 -9.04 4.86
CA HIS A 53 -3.92 -8.23 5.55
C HIS A 53 -5.36 -8.51 5.13
N LYS A 54 -5.58 -9.33 4.08
CA LYS A 54 -6.91 -9.74 3.60
C LYS A 54 -7.87 -8.57 3.39
N LEU A 55 -7.34 -7.53 2.79
CA LEU A 55 -8.05 -6.29 2.51
C LEU A 55 -8.99 -6.44 1.31
N ASP A 56 -10.08 -5.67 1.32
CA ASP A 56 -10.99 -5.58 0.19
C ASP A 56 -10.34 -4.91 -1.02
N HIS A 57 -11.02 -4.91 -2.18
CA HIS A 57 -10.50 -4.27 -3.39
C HIS A 57 -10.16 -2.79 -3.17
N PHE A 58 -10.92 -2.12 -2.31
CA PHE A 58 -10.73 -0.72 -1.93
C PHE A 58 -10.79 -0.56 -0.43
N GLU A 59 -9.81 0.16 0.12
CA GLU A 59 -9.70 0.46 1.54
C GLU A 59 -9.40 1.93 1.76
N LYS A 60 -9.78 2.48 2.92
CA LYS A 60 -9.46 3.87 3.26
C LYS A 60 -7.93 4.07 3.29
N ALA A 61 -7.45 5.15 2.68
CA ALA A 61 -6.03 5.47 2.67
C ALA A 61 -5.44 5.62 4.09
N THR A 62 -6.23 6.12 5.04
CA THR A 62 -5.83 6.23 6.46
C THR A 62 -5.59 4.86 7.09
N LYS A 63 -6.44 3.86 6.83
CA LYS A 63 -6.26 2.48 7.29
C LYS A 63 -4.95 1.89 6.74
N ILE A 64 -4.67 2.12 5.45
CA ILE A 64 -3.43 1.66 4.83
C ILE A 64 -2.20 2.33 5.44
N LEU A 65 -2.24 3.64 5.71
CA LEU A 65 -1.14 4.34 6.38
C LEU A 65 -0.81 3.73 7.74
N THR A 66 -1.83 3.45 8.55
CA THR A 66 -1.65 2.81 9.86
C THR A 66 -0.98 1.45 9.71
N LEU A 67 -1.53 0.56 8.87
CA LEU A 67 -0.98 -0.79 8.67
C LEU A 67 0.47 -0.76 8.18
N VAL A 68 0.78 0.07 7.18
CA VAL A 68 2.12 0.20 6.61
C VAL A 68 3.11 0.82 7.60
N SER A 69 2.63 1.70 8.49
CA SER A 69 3.44 2.31 9.54
C SER A 69 3.77 1.33 10.65
N GLU A 70 2.81 0.49 11.04
CA GLU A 70 2.93 -0.57 12.05
C GLU A 70 3.73 -1.79 11.57
N ASP A 71 3.79 -2.02 10.25
CA ASP A 71 4.60 -3.07 9.61
C ASP A 71 6.11 -2.70 9.61
N VAL A 72 6.59 -2.22 10.76
CA VAL A 72 8.00 -2.11 11.14
C VAL A 72 8.40 -3.38 11.85
N SER A 73 9.10 -4.25 11.11
CA SER A 73 9.90 -5.38 11.61
C SER A 73 9.21 -6.75 11.60
N SER A 74 9.64 -7.60 10.67
CA SER A 74 10.42 -8.76 11.10
C SER A 74 11.73 -8.79 10.32
N PRO A 75 12.90 -8.61 10.97
CA PRO A 75 14.19 -8.92 10.35
C PRO A 75 14.44 -10.44 10.25
N PHE A 76 13.45 -11.27 10.61
CA PHE A 76 13.51 -12.74 10.61
C PHE A 76 12.20 -13.36 10.10
N ALA A 77 11.70 -12.95 8.94
CA ALA A 77 10.66 -13.67 8.22
C ALA A 77 11.15 -14.03 6.82
#